data_AF-A0A059EWD9-F1
#
_entry.id   AF-A0A059EWD9-F1
#
_cell.length_a   1.000
_cell.length_b   1.000
_cell.length_c   1.000
_cell.angle_alpha   90.00
_cell.angle_beta   90.00
_cell.angle_gamma   90.00
#
_symmetry.space_group_name_H-M   'P 1'
#
loop_
_entity.id
_entity.type
_entity.pdbx_description
1 polymer ?
#
loop_
_entity_poly.entity_id
_entity_poly.type
_entity_poly.pdbx_seq_one_letter_code
_entity_poly.pdbx_strand_id
1 'polypeptide(L)'
;MDFNTQRNKENDVSKKQTKQEILQQYTTNNDMANKCLRIFFDAIQENLEDGDNHRIASVASNIINSLLKNNLLNDKNLLKSKVLNLKDKNNKSLCKNVYEGSISAEKFVFMSIDEMKSEELKKIESNMQKNILLEMQIPQIKGETDMFQCGKCGKRECSYRQLQTRSADEPMTTFVTCVCGHRWKF
;
A
#
# COMPACT_ATOMS: atom_id res chain seq x y z
N MET A 1 26.09 -55.65 -50.02
CA MET A 1 25.70 -54.26 -50.25
C MET A 1 24.66 -53.90 -49.18
N ASP A 2 25.11 -53.57 -47.97
CA ASP A 2 25.57 -52.22 -47.60
C ASP A 2 24.35 -51.32 -47.30
N PHE A 3 24.16 -50.63 -46.17
CA PHE A 3 25.00 -50.32 -45.03
C PHE A 3 24.09 -49.94 -43.85
N ASN A 4 24.64 -50.17 -42.67
CA ASN A 4 24.24 -49.74 -41.34
C ASN A 4 23.98 -48.21 -41.26
N THR A 5 22.95 -47.76 -40.53
CA THR A 5 23.04 -46.53 -39.73
C THR A 5 22.14 -46.66 -38.49
N GLN A 6 22.70 -47.26 -37.44
CA GLN A 6 22.40 -46.87 -36.07
C GLN A 6 22.75 -45.39 -35.89
N ARG A 7 21.88 -44.61 -35.23
CA ARG A 7 22.34 -43.57 -34.30
C ARG A 7 21.36 -43.45 -33.14
N ASN A 8 21.89 -43.86 -32.00
CA ASN A 8 21.37 -43.80 -30.65
C ASN A 8 21.25 -42.34 -30.14
N LYS A 9 20.32 -42.17 -29.19
CA LYS A 9 20.40 -41.32 -27.97
C LYS A 9 20.47 -39.79 -28.16
N GLU A 10 19.46 -39.14 -27.58
CA GLU A 10 19.61 -38.07 -26.55
C GLU A 10 18.20 -37.82 -25.98
N ASN A 11 17.80 -38.56 -24.94
CA ASN A 11 17.80 -38.08 -23.55
C ASN A 11 16.99 -36.78 -23.35
N ASP A 12 15.67 -36.88 -23.32
CA ASP A 12 14.83 -35.89 -22.61
C ASP A 12 14.06 -36.57 -21.49
N VAL A 13 14.82 -37.08 -20.51
CA VAL A 13 14.31 -37.55 -19.21
C VAL A 13 14.74 -36.52 -18.18
N SER A 14 14.24 -35.30 -18.34
CA SER A 14 14.29 -34.27 -17.29
C SER A 14 13.22 -34.62 -16.26
N LYS A 15 13.54 -35.50 -15.31
CA LYS A 15 12.66 -35.84 -14.18
C LYS A 15 12.18 -34.54 -13.51
N LYS A 16 10.94 -34.11 -13.78
CA LYS A 16 10.29 -33.05 -13.01
C LYS A 16 10.15 -33.56 -11.57
N GLN A 17 11.11 -33.20 -10.72
CA GLN A 17 11.03 -33.48 -9.28
C GLN A 17 9.68 -32.98 -8.77
N THR A 18 8.98 -33.83 -8.04
CA THR A 18 7.66 -33.48 -7.53
C THR A 18 7.78 -32.40 -6.46
N LYS A 19 6.77 -31.53 -6.35
CA LYS A 19 6.66 -30.47 -5.33
C LYS A 19 7.01 -30.98 -3.92
N GLN A 20 6.64 -32.21 -3.60
CA GLN A 20 6.91 -32.84 -2.31
C GLN A 20 8.40 -33.18 -2.11
N GLU A 21 9.11 -33.64 -3.14
CA GLU A 21 10.55 -33.97 -3.06
C GLU A 21 11.41 -32.73 -2.86
N ILE A 22 11.05 -31.62 -3.51
CA ILE A 22 11.78 -30.35 -3.38
C ILE A 22 11.58 -29.79 -1.96
N LEU A 23 10.36 -29.84 -1.42
CA LEU A 23 10.09 -29.34 -0.07
C LEU A 23 10.75 -30.19 1.01
N GLN A 24 10.93 -31.50 0.80
CA GLN A 24 11.63 -32.41 1.71
C GLN A 24 13.12 -32.04 1.91
N GLN A 25 13.75 -31.37 0.94
CA GLN A 25 15.14 -30.92 1.08
C GLN A 25 15.30 -29.76 2.07
N TYR A 26 14.21 -29.04 2.33
CA TYR A 26 14.19 -27.85 3.19
C TYR A 26 13.35 -28.07 4.46
N THR A 27 12.93 -29.30 4.75
CA THR A 27 12.19 -29.59 5.99
C THR A 27 13.09 -29.41 7.21
N THR A 28 12.54 -28.77 8.23
CA THR A 28 13.17 -28.60 9.53
C THR A 28 12.54 -29.55 10.55
N ASN A 29 13.17 -29.71 11.72
CA ASN A 29 12.63 -30.55 12.81
C ASN A 29 11.34 -29.98 13.45
N ASN A 30 10.84 -28.82 13.00
CA ASN A 30 9.66 -28.17 13.56
C ASN A 30 8.46 -28.33 12.61
N ASP A 31 7.41 -29.00 13.08
CA ASP A 31 6.17 -29.23 12.30
C ASP A 31 5.46 -27.93 11.90
N MET A 32 5.48 -26.91 12.78
CA MET A 32 4.92 -25.59 12.48
C MET A 32 5.68 -24.90 11.33
N ALA A 33 7.02 -24.99 11.36
CA ALA A 33 7.87 -24.41 10.32
C ALA A 33 7.65 -25.11 8.96
N ASN A 34 7.48 -26.43 8.96
CA ASN A 34 7.19 -27.21 7.75
C ASN A 34 5.80 -26.87 7.16
N LYS A 35 4.79 -26.63 8.02
CA LYS A 35 3.48 -26.14 7.57
C LYS A 35 3.57 -24.74 6.98
N CYS A 36 4.28 -23.83 7.64
CA CYS A 36 4.54 -22.49 7.11
C CYS A 36 5.28 -22.54 5.77
N LEU A 37 6.22 -23.47 5.60
CA LEU A 37 6.99 -23.63 4.37
C LEU A 37 6.09 -23.92 3.18
N ARG A 38 5.15 -24.86 3.36
CA ARG A 38 4.15 -25.19 2.34
C ARG A 38 3.28 -23.98 2.00
N ILE A 39 2.81 -23.25 3.02
CA ILE A 39 1.94 -22.08 2.82
C ILE A 39 2.67 -20.96 2.07
N PHE A 40 3.92 -20.66 2.42
CA PHE A 40 4.71 -19.65 1.71
C PHE A 40 5.05 -20.09 0.29
N PHE A 41 5.40 -21.37 0.09
CA PHE A 41 5.62 -21.92 -1.24
C PHE A 41 4.39 -21.77 -2.12
N ASP A 42 3.21 -22.13 -1.62
CA ASP A 42 1.94 -22.02 -2.35
C ASP A 42 1.61 -20.57 -2.69
N ALA A 43 1.80 -19.64 -1.74
CA ALA A 43 1.54 -18.21 -1.96
C ALA A 43 2.43 -17.61 -3.06
N ILE A 44 3.71 -17.99 -3.10
CA ILE A 44 4.65 -17.51 -4.13
C ILE A 44 4.33 -18.17 -5.49
N GLN A 45 4.06 -19.48 -5.49
CA GLN A 45 3.74 -20.23 -6.71
C GLN A 45 2.47 -19.73 -7.40
N GLU A 46 1.42 -19.37 -6.64
CA GLU A 46 0.18 -18.83 -7.22
C GLU A 46 0.39 -17.48 -7.94
N ASN A 47 1.41 -16.71 -7.56
CA ASN A 47 1.69 -15.40 -8.15
C ASN A 47 2.78 -15.42 -9.24
N LEU A 48 3.55 -16.51 -9.33
CA LEU A 48 4.61 -16.71 -10.32
C LEU A 48 4.31 -17.98 -11.14
N GLU A 49 3.58 -17.81 -12.23
CA GLU A 49 3.21 -18.93 -13.14
C GLU A 49 4.44 -19.60 -13.77
N ASP A 50 5.54 -18.87 -13.96
CA ASP A 50 6.81 -19.33 -14.55
C ASP A 50 7.97 -19.49 -13.54
N GLY A 51 7.69 -19.52 -12.23
CA GLY A 51 8.73 -19.56 -11.21
C GLY A 51 9.43 -20.92 -11.09
N ASP A 52 10.77 -20.93 -10.98
CA ASP A 52 11.54 -22.16 -10.70
C ASP A 52 11.16 -22.70 -9.31
N ASN A 53 10.53 -23.88 -9.26
CA ASN A 53 10.13 -24.51 -8.00
C ASN A 53 11.26 -24.63 -6.97
N HIS A 54 12.50 -24.85 -7.43
CA HIS A 54 13.67 -24.95 -6.53
C HIS A 54 14.03 -23.61 -5.90
N ARG A 55 13.95 -22.51 -6.66
CA ARG A 55 14.21 -21.16 -6.14
C ARG A 55 13.10 -20.72 -5.18
N ILE A 56 11.84 -21.00 -5.50
CA ILE A 56 10.71 -20.72 -4.62
C ILE A 56 10.90 -21.43 -3.27
N ALA A 57 11.31 -22.70 -3.28
CA ALA A 57 11.57 -23.45 -2.05
C ALA A 57 12.74 -22.87 -1.23
N SER A 58 13.83 -22.43 -1.88
CA SER A 58 14.95 -21.76 -1.22
C SER A 58 14.52 -20.43 -0.57
N VAL A 59 13.77 -19.59 -1.28
CA VAL A 59 13.26 -18.32 -0.75
C VAL A 59 12.32 -18.55 0.43
N ALA A 60 11.38 -19.50 0.33
CA ALA A 60 10.50 -19.87 1.43
C ALA A 60 11.27 -20.38 2.66
N SER A 61 12.31 -21.20 2.44
CA SER A 61 13.20 -21.67 3.52
C SER A 61 13.95 -20.51 4.18
N ASN A 62 14.45 -19.55 3.40
CA ASN A 62 15.14 -18.37 3.92
C ASN A 62 14.22 -17.49 4.77
N ILE A 63 12.96 -17.30 4.36
CA ILE A 63 11.95 -16.59 5.16
C ILE A 63 11.71 -17.31 6.49
N ILE A 64 11.59 -18.63 6.47
CA ILE A 64 11.36 -19.42 7.70
C ILE A 64 12.58 -19.40 8.61
N ASN A 65 13.78 -19.51 8.06
CA ASN A 65 15.01 -19.40 8.84
C ASN A 65 15.11 -18.02 9.51
N SER A 66 14.73 -16.95 8.82
CA SER A 66 14.62 -15.61 9.42
C SER A 66 13.56 -15.58 10.53
N LEU A 67 12.38 -16.18 10.33
CA LEU A 67 11.33 -16.26 11.36
C LEU A 67 11.75 -17.09 12.58
N LEU A 68 12.49 -18.18 12.37
CA LEU A 68 13.05 -19.04 13.42
C LEU A 68 14.10 -18.31 14.25
N LYS A 69 15.06 -17.65 13.59
CA LYS A 69 16.11 -16.85 14.26
C LYS A 69 15.51 -15.80 15.20
N ASN A 70 14.37 -15.22 14.80
CA ASN A 70 13.71 -14.15 15.54
C ASN A 70 12.59 -14.64 16.48
N ASN A 71 12.37 -15.96 16.62
CA ASN A 71 11.29 -16.55 17.41
C ASN A 71 9.87 -16.06 17.04
N LEU A 72 9.65 -15.65 15.79
CA LEU A 72 8.39 -15.06 15.31
C LEU A 72 7.40 -16.09 14.77
N LEU A 73 7.74 -17.38 14.75
CA LEU A 73 6.85 -18.45 14.26
C LEU A 73 5.56 -18.64 15.07
N ASN A 74 5.54 -18.19 16.33
CA ASN A 74 4.35 -18.28 17.17
C ASN A 74 3.33 -17.16 16.85
N ASP A 75 3.75 -16.09 16.17
CA ASP A 75 2.86 -14.99 15.81
C ASP A 75 2.05 -15.33 14.55
N LYS A 76 0.86 -15.89 14.79
CA LYS A 76 -0.09 -16.25 13.73
C LYS A 76 -0.56 -15.05 12.92
N ASN A 77 -0.64 -13.85 13.52
CA ASN A 77 -1.13 -12.66 12.83
C ASN A 77 -0.09 -12.13 11.85
N LEU A 78 1.18 -12.10 12.28
CA LEU A 78 2.30 -11.78 11.41
C LEU A 78 2.37 -12.74 10.22
N LEU A 79 2.35 -14.06 10.48
CA LEU A 79 2.39 -15.08 9.44
C LEU A 79 1.26 -14.91 8.42
N LYS A 80 0.02 -14.74 8.90
CA LYS A 80 -1.14 -14.50 8.03
C LYS A 80 -0.97 -13.24 7.19
N SER A 81 -0.54 -12.14 7.80
CA SER A 81 -0.32 -10.88 7.09
C SER A 81 0.72 -11.05 5.98
N LYS A 82 1.86 -11.67 6.27
CA LYS A 82 2.94 -11.89 5.28
C LYS A 82 2.49 -12.79 4.13
N VAL A 83 1.79 -13.87 4.43
CA VAL A 83 1.25 -14.78 3.41
C VAL A 83 0.21 -14.08 2.54
N LEU A 84 -0.72 -13.33 3.13
CA LEU A 84 -1.75 -12.61 2.38
C LEU A 84 -1.14 -11.54 1.46
N ASN A 85 -0.15 -10.79 1.92
CA ASN A 85 0.56 -9.81 1.10
C ASN A 85 1.33 -10.48 -0.06
N LEU A 86 1.93 -11.66 0.17
CA LEU A 86 2.59 -12.41 -0.91
C LEU A 86 1.63 -13.07 -1.89
N LYS A 87 0.39 -13.36 -1.47
CA LYS A 87 -0.66 -13.97 -2.29
C LYS A 87 -1.50 -12.92 -3.04
N ASP A 88 -1.35 -11.64 -2.72
CA ASP A 88 -2.14 -10.58 -3.35
C ASP A 88 -1.84 -10.47 -4.86
N LYS A 89 -2.87 -10.69 -5.67
CA LYS A 89 -2.78 -10.65 -7.14
C LYS A 89 -2.62 -9.22 -7.66
N ASN A 90 -3.02 -8.23 -6.88
CA ASN A 90 -2.88 -6.82 -7.24
C ASN A 90 -1.45 -6.32 -6.98
N ASN A 91 -0.67 -7.03 -6.17
CA ASN A 91 0.69 -6.65 -5.78
C ASN A 91 1.73 -7.71 -6.17
N LYS A 92 1.72 -8.14 -7.44
CA LYS A 92 2.68 -9.13 -7.96
C LYS A 92 4.14 -8.68 -7.87
N SER A 93 4.38 -7.36 -7.85
CA SER A 93 5.74 -6.80 -7.74
C SER A 93 6.41 -7.15 -6.41
N LEU A 94 5.66 -7.18 -5.29
CA LEU A 94 6.21 -7.60 -4.00
C LEU A 94 6.73 -9.04 -4.05
N CYS A 95 5.93 -9.96 -4.62
CA CYS A 95 6.30 -11.35 -4.77
C CYS A 95 7.54 -11.51 -5.67
N LYS A 96 7.57 -10.81 -6.82
CA LYS A 96 8.75 -10.79 -7.71
C LYS A 96 10.00 -10.26 -7.03
N ASN A 97 9.90 -9.15 -6.31
CA ASN A 97 11.01 -8.54 -5.60
C ASN A 97 11.60 -9.45 -4.50
N VAL A 98 10.76 -10.26 -3.85
CA VAL A 98 11.19 -11.25 -2.86
C VAL A 98 11.83 -12.47 -3.56
N TYR A 99 11.27 -12.89 -4.71
CA TYR A 99 11.80 -14.01 -5.49
C TYR A 99 13.17 -13.70 -6.14
N GLU A 100 13.33 -12.50 -6.71
CA GLU A 100 14.56 -12.03 -7.34
C GLU A 100 15.65 -11.66 -6.32
N GLY A 101 15.29 -11.53 -5.04
CA GLY A 101 16.21 -11.18 -3.95
C GLY A 101 16.44 -9.67 -3.76
N SER A 102 15.73 -8.81 -4.51
CA SER A 102 15.70 -7.35 -4.30
C SER A 102 15.26 -6.98 -2.88
N ILE A 103 14.38 -7.79 -2.28
CA ILE A 103 14.02 -7.72 -0.86
C ILE A 103 14.56 -8.98 -0.18
N SER A 104 15.48 -8.82 0.78
CA SER A 104 15.98 -9.94 1.56
C SER A 104 14.89 -10.54 2.45
N ALA A 105 14.98 -11.84 2.72
CA ALA A 105 14.05 -12.54 3.60
C ALA A 105 13.97 -11.92 5.01
N GLU A 106 15.09 -11.42 5.54
CA GLU A 106 15.14 -10.70 6.81
C GLU A 106 14.36 -9.38 6.75
N LYS A 107 14.62 -8.56 5.72
CA LYS A 107 13.88 -7.31 5.52
C LYS A 107 12.38 -7.56 5.33
N PHE A 108 12.01 -8.59 4.58
CA PHE A 108 10.61 -8.94 4.36
C PHE A 108 9.87 -9.28 5.66
N VAL A 109 10.51 -10.03 6.57
CA VAL A 109 9.92 -10.38 7.87
C VAL A 109 9.61 -9.14 8.71
N PHE A 110 10.54 -8.18 8.75
CA PHE A 110 10.42 -6.96 9.56
C PHE A 110 9.66 -5.81 8.89
N MET A 111 9.43 -5.89 7.58
CA MET A 111 8.70 -4.87 6.81
C MET A 111 7.31 -4.58 7.42
N SER A 112 6.91 -3.31 7.48
CA SER A 112 5.58 -2.93 7.97
C SER A 112 4.48 -3.22 6.94
N ILE A 113 3.22 -3.19 7.39
CA ILE A 113 2.06 -3.36 6.49
C ILE A 113 2.06 -2.28 5.41
N ASP A 114 2.37 -1.04 5.78
CA ASP A 114 2.40 0.09 4.85
C ASP A 114 3.53 -0.04 3.83
N GLU A 115 4.70 -0.52 4.25
CA GLU A 115 5.82 -0.75 3.34
C GLU A 115 5.54 -1.86 2.32
N MET A 116 4.75 -2.88 2.71
CA MET A 116 4.34 -3.98 1.81
C MET A 116 3.32 -3.56 0.75
N LYS A 117 2.58 -2.45 0.94
CA LYS A 117 1.55 -1.99 -0.01
C LYS A 117 2.13 -1.70 -1.40
N SER A 118 1.32 -1.95 -2.42
CA SER A 118 1.62 -1.55 -3.80
C SER A 118 1.78 -0.04 -3.89
N GLU A 119 2.58 0.42 -4.88
CA GLU A 119 2.79 1.85 -5.09
C GLU A 119 1.48 2.59 -5.44
N GLU A 120 0.57 1.92 -6.13
CA GLU A 120 -0.75 2.45 -6.47
C GLU A 120 -1.58 2.71 -5.21
N LEU A 121 -1.67 1.73 -4.30
CA LEU A 121 -2.39 1.89 -3.04
C LEU A 121 -1.78 3.00 -2.17
N LYS A 122 -0.45 3.08 -2.09
CA LYS A 122 0.24 4.17 -1.38
C LYS A 122 -0.11 5.54 -1.95
N LYS A 123 -0.17 5.67 -3.28
CA LYS A 123 -0.56 6.92 -3.94
C LYS A 123 -2.02 7.27 -3.65
N ILE A 124 -2.92 6.29 -3.71
CA ILE A 124 -4.35 6.47 -3.40
C ILE A 124 -4.51 6.94 -1.95
N GLU A 125 -3.90 6.26 -0.99
CA GLU A 125 -3.98 6.63 0.43
C GLU A 125 -3.41 8.03 0.68
N SER A 126 -2.25 8.36 0.11
CA SER A 126 -1.67 9.71 0.19
C SER A 126 -2.62 10.76 -0.38
N ASN A 127 -3.27 10.48 -1.50
CA ASN A 127 -4.22 11.41 -2.11
C ASN A 127 -5.48 11.56 -1.26
N MET A 128 -6.01 10.46 -0.72
CA MET A 128 -7.14 10.49 0.21
C MET A 128 -6.80 11.31 1.46
N GLN A 129 -5.64 11.10 2.06
CA GLN A 129 -5.18 11.87 3.22
C GLN A 129 -5.09 13.37 2.92
N LYS A 130 -4.55 13.74 1.75
CA LYS A 130 -4.50 15.14 1.30
C LYS A 130 -5.88 15.73 1.12
N ASN A 131 -6.80 14.99 0.49
CA ASN A 131 -8.17 15.46 0.28
C ASN A 131 -8.91 15.64 1.60
N ILE A 132 -8.80 14.68 2.52
CA ILE A 132 -9.38 14.79 3.86
C ILE A 132 -8.83 16.03 4.57
N LEU A 133 -7.52 16.28 4.51
CA LEU A 133 -6.91 17.48 5.11
C LEU A 133 -7.47 18.77 4.51
N LEU A 134 -7.65 18.82 3.18
CA LEU A 134 -8.21 19.98 2.48
C LEU A 134 -9.69 20.19 2.83
N GLU A 135 -10.50 19.12 2.90
CA GLU A 135 -11.92 19.18 3.26
C GLU A 135 -12.11 19.62 4.72
N MET A 136 -11.21 19.22 5.62
CA MET A 136 -11.22 19.65 7.01
C MET A 136 -10.80 21.11 7.21
N GLN A 137 -10.28 21.78 6.18
CA GLN A 137 -9.85 23.16 6.29
C GLN A 137 -11.05 24.13 6.32
N ILE A 138 -11.17 24.89 7.41
CA ILE A 138 -12.20 25.92 7.54
C ILE A 138 -11.95 27.01 6.49
N PRO A 139 -12.96 27.38 5.67
CA PRO A 139 -12.80 28.44 4.69
C PRO A 139 -12.44 29.76 5.40
N GLN A 140 -11.33 30.36 4.98
CA GLN A 140 -10.89 31.64 5.49
C GLN A 140 -11.77 32.74 4.90
N ILE A 141 -12.45 33.51 5.76
CA ILE A 141 -13.24 34.67 5.35
C ILE A 141 -12.24 35.75 4.89
N LYS A 142 -12.15 35.97 3.57
CA LYS A 142 -11.35 37.07 3.00
C LYS A 142 -12.20 38.33 2.90
N GLY A 143 -11.58 39.49 3.12
CA GLY A 143 -12.22 40.78 2.87
C GLY A 143 -12.44 40.94 1.36
N GLU A 144 -13.66 41.27 0.96
CA GLU A 144 -14.02 41.45 -0.45
C GLU A 144 -13.73 42.89 -0.91
N THR A 145 -13.74 43.85 0.01
CA THR A 145 -13.65 45.28 -0.29
C THR A 145 -12.90 46.07 0.77
N ASP A 146 -12.24 47.14 0.34
CA ASP A 146 -11.55 48.13 1.20
C ASP A 146 -12.37 49.42 1.42
N MET A 147 -13.63 49.44 1.00
CA MET A 147 -14.49 50.64 1.12
C MET A 147 -14.78 51.00 2.58
N PHE A 148 -14.78 50.00 3.48
CA PHE A 148 -15.16 50.15 4.87
C PHE A 148 -13.96 49.94 5.80
N GLN A 149 -13.79 50.83 6.78
CA GLN A 149 -12.80 50.65 7.84
C GLN A 149 -13.48 50.08 9.09
N CYS A 150 -12.94 48.99 9.63
CA CYS A 150 -13.47 48.38 10.84
C CYS A 150 -13.15 49.23 12.08
N GLY A 151 -14.16 49.60 12.86
CA GLY A 151 -13.97 50.35 14.11
C GLY A 151 -13.27 49.59 15.23
N LYS A 152 -13.22 48.25 15.18
CA LYS A 152 -12.54 47.43 16.21
C LYS A 152 -11.05 47.19 15.90
N CYS A 153 -10.74 46.69 14.71
CA CYS A 153 -9.36 46.31 14.36
C CYS A 153 -8.64 47.34 13.48
N GLY A 154 -9.33 48.39 13.02
CA GLY A 154 -8.78 49.44 12.16
C GLY A 154 -8.47 49.01 10.72
N LYS A 155 -8.54 47.71 10.40
CA LYS A 155 -8.31 47.17 9.05
C LYS A 155 -9.49 47.47 8.11
N ARG A 156 -9.21 47.48 6.81
CA ARG A 156 -10.20 47.72 5.76
C ARG A 156 -10.70 46.44 5.07
N GLU A 157 -10.32 45.27 5.56
CA GLU A 157 -10.75 43.98 5.02
C GLU A 157 -12.20 43.66 5.44
N CYS A 158 -13.17 44.05 4.61
CA CYS A 158 -14.60 43.88 4.88
C CYS A 158 -15.36 43.26 3.70
N SER A 159 -16.42 42.49 3.98
CA SER A 159 -17.46 42.11 3.02
C SER A 159 -18.76 42.82 3.36
N TYR A 160 -19.56 43.14 2.35
CA TYR A 160 -20.85 43.79 2.56
C TYR A 160 -21.94 43.14 1.71
N ARG A 161 -23.16 43.15 2.24
CA ARG A 161 -24.37 42.76 1.50
C ARG A 161 -25.47 43.77 1.75
N GLN A 162 -26.16 44.14 0.70
CA GLN A 162 -27.28 45.08 0.78
C GLN A 162 -28.59 44.28 0.77
N LEU A 163 -29.46 44.61 1.71
CA LEU A 163 -30.80 44.01 1.82
C LEU A 163 -31.81 45.13 2.04
N GLN A 164 -32.91 45.08 1.30
CA GLN A 164 -34.03 45.98 1.53
C GLN A 164 -34.81 45.50 2.76
N THR A 165 -34.54 46.11 3.92
CA THR A 165 -35.23 45.78 5.18
C THR A 165 -36.26 46.83 5.59
N ARG A 166 -36.48 47.83 4.74
CA ARG A 166 -37.40 48.96 4.96
C ARG A 166 -38.33 49.13 3.76
N SER A 167 -39.28 50.06 3.86
CA SER A 167 -40.24 50.39 2.82
C SER A 167 -39.57 50.69 1.47
N ALA A 168 -40.32 50.59 0.39
CA ALA A 168 -39.83 50.83 -0.98
C ALA A 168 -39.25 52.24 -1.19
N ASP A 169 -39.73 53.21 -0.42
CA ASP A 169 -39.32 54.61 -0.50
C ASP A 169 -38.01 54.91 0.25
N GLU A 170 -37.48 53.94 1.02
CA GLU A 170 -36.24 54.09 1.77
C GLU A 170 -35.08 53.30 1.11
N PRO A 171 -33.84 53.82 1.17
CA PRO A 171 -32.69 53.14 0.57
C PRO A 171 -32.40 51.80 1.27
N MET A 172 -31.73 50.90 0.53
CA MET A 172 -31.35 49.58 1.05
C MET A 172 -30.42 49.70 2.28
N THR A 173 -30.57 48.79 3.24
CA THR A 173 -29.68 48.70 4.40
C THR A 173 -28.44 47.88 4.05
N THR A 174 -27.27 48.41 4.35
CA THR A 174 -25.99 47.75 4.07
C THR A 174 -25.49 47.03 5.32
N PHE A 175 -25.28 45.73 5.24
CA PHE A 175 -24.69 44.92 6.31
C PHE A 175 -23.22 44.66 6.01
N VAL A 176 -22.33 45.12 6.88
CA VAL A 176 -20.88 44.96 6.72
C VAL A 176 -20.34 43.96 7.75
N THR A 177 -19.49 43.05 7.31
CA THR A 177 -18.76 42.09 8.15
C THR A 177 -17.27 42.24 7.90
N CYS A 178 -16.50 42.51 8.95
CA CYS A 178 -15.05 42.52 8.89
C CYS A 178 -14.48 41.11 9.11
N VAL A 179 -13.31 40.83 8.52
CA VAL A 179 -12.55 39.58 8.71
C VAL A 179 -12.26 39.28 10.20
N CYS A 180 -12.17 40.30 11.05
CA CYS A 180 -12.02 40.10 12.51
C CYS A 180 -13.30 39.59 13.23
N GLY A 181 -14.40 39.40 12.50
CA GLY A 181 -15.69 38.96 13.03
C GLY A 181 -16.62 40.10 13.47
N HIS A 182 -16.17 41.36 13.43
CA HIS A 182 -17.04 42.50 13.74
C HIS A 182 -18.08 42.73 12.64
N ARG A 183 -19.34 42.98 13.04
CA ARG A 183 -20.47 43.20 12.14
C ARG A 183 -21.23 44.47 12.52
N TRP A 184 -21.62 45.26 11.53
CA TRP A 184 -22.45 46.45 11.71
C TRP A 184 -23.36 46.71 10.49
N LYS A 185 -24.31 47.64 10.62
CA LYS A 185 -25.24 48.01 9.55
C LYS A 185 -25.48 49.51 9.53
N PHE A 186 -25.82 50.06 8.35
CA PHE A 186 -26.29 51.43 8.16
C PHE A 186 -27.27 51.51 7.00
#